data_AF-A0A6F8X6I4-F1
#
_entry.id   AF-A0A6F8X6I4-F1
#
_cell.length_a   1.000
_cell.length_b   1.000
_cell.length_c   1.000
_cell.angle_alpha   90.00
_cell.angle_beta   90.00
_cell.angle_gamma   90.00
#
_symmetry.space_group_name_H-M   'P 1'
#
loop_
_entity.id
_entity.type
_entity.pdbx_description
1 polymer ?
#
loop_
_entity_poly.entity_id
_entity_poly.type
_entity_poly.pdbx_seq_one_letter_code
_entity_poly.pdbx_strand_id
1 'polypeptide(L)'
;MSNVASEIEEFSPSDGNWLGLDRAVGKLDGVDEEAISACLRVFEKYPEEDGAGVFFTIIHTLEHFGGYESALASSVLRSPNQWNLLMLNRMLNAEIDVAGDYAIFELLMNVHKNESVPLKLRELAIEYLG
;
A
#
# COMPACT_ATOMS: atom_id res chain seq x y z
N MET A 1 20.56 12.67 -11.13
CA MET A 1 19.48 12.17 -12.01
C MET A 1 18.37 11.77 -11.06
N SER A 2 17.19 12.38 -11.17
CA SER A 2 16.04 11.95 -10.37
C SER A 2 15.53 10.64 -10.96
N ASN A 3 15.51 9.57 -10.18
CA ASN A 3 14.81 8.33 -10.54
C ASN A 3 13.31 8.54 -10.27
N VAL A 4 12.41 7.88 -11.01
CA VAL A 4 10.95 7.97 -10.84
C VAL A 4 10.53 7.71 -9.38
N ALA A 5 11.22 6.80 -8.68
CA ALA A 5 11.01 6.55 -7.25
C ALA A 5 11.19 7.81 -6.38
N SER A 6 12.19 8.64 -6.66
CA SER A 6 12.41 9.91 -5.94
C SER A 6 11.29 10.91 -6.22
N GLU A 7 10.78 10.97 -7.46
CA GLU A 7 9.64 11.84 -7.79
C GLU A 7 8.37 11.43 -7.02
N ILE A 8 8.15 10.12 -6.82
CA ILE A 8 7.02 9.58 -6.05
C ILE A 8 7.18 9.90 -4.56
N GLU A 9 8.37 9.70 -3.99
CA GLU A 9 8.63 9.93 -2.56
C GLU A 9 8.50 11.42 -2.18
N GLU A 10 9.03 12.30 -3.03
CA GLU A 10 9.00 13.76 -2.83
C GLU A 10 7.63 14.37 -3.13
N PHE A 11 6.75 13.63 -3.82
CA PHE A 11 5.42 14.11 -4.19
C PHE A 11 4.66 14.62 -2.96
N SER A 12 4.04 15.78 -3.13
CA SER A 12 3.08 16.34 -2.18
C SER A 12 1.92 16.96 -2.94
N PRO A 13 0.65 16.65 -2.60
CA PRO A 13 -0.49 17.21 -3.28
C PRO A 13 -0.61 18.71 -2.96
N SER A 14 -1.02 19.50 -3.95
CA SER A 14 -1.37 20.92 -3.80
C SER A 14 -2.85 21.07 -4.12
N ASP A 15 -3.63 21.62 -3.20
CA ASP A 15 -5.08 21.83 -3.36
C ASP A 15 -5.83 20.56 -3.80
N GLY A 16 -5.45 19.40 -3.24
CA GLY A 16 -6.04 18.09 -3.57
C GLY A 16 -5.67 17.56 -4.95
N ASN A 17 -4.68 18.15 -5.63
CA ASN A 17 -4.22 17.69 -6.95
C ASN A 17 -3.22 16.53 -6.84
N TRP A 18 -3.64 15.35 -7.28
CA TRP A 18 -2.85 14.13 -7.31
C TRP A 18 -2.29 13.76 -8.69
N LEU A 19 -2.55 14.56 -9.73
CA LEU A 19 -2.10 14.27 -11.11
C LEU A 19 -0.58 14.27 -11.27
N GLY A 20 0.15 14.92 -10.35
CA GLY A 20 1.60 14.84 -10.30
C GLY A 20 2.06 13.41 -9.98
N LEU A 21 1.44 12.79 -8.99
CA LEU A 21 1.70 11.41 -8.58
C LEU A 21 1.28 10.42 -9.67
N ASP A 22 0.10 10.59 -10.25
CA ASP A 22 -0.39 9.72 -11.33
C ASP A 22 0.58 9.69 -12.51
N ARG A 23 1.08 10.86 -12.92
CA ARG A 23 2.10 10.97 -13.96
C ARG A 23 3.44 10.37 -13.56
N ALA A 24 3.83 10.44 -12.29
CA ALA A 24 5.08 9.84 -11.83
C ALA A 24 4.98 8.31 -11.87
N VAL A 25 3.91 7.74 -11.30
CA VAL A 25 3.63 6.29 -11.31
C VAL A 25 3.50 5.77 -12.75
N GLY A 26 2.82 6.50 -13.63
CA GLY A 26 2.68 6.12 -15.04
C GLY A 26 3.97 6.12 -15.87
N LYS A 27 5.10 6.60 -15.34
CA LYS A 27 6.42 6.47 -15.98
C LYS A 27 7.11 5.14 -15.65
N LEU A 28 6.63 4.39 -14.67
CA LEU A 28 7.20 3.10 -14.29
C LEU A 28 6.97 2.08 -15.42
N ASP A 29 8.05 1.56 -15.99
CA ASP A 29 8.07 0.46 -16.95
C ASP A 29 8.45 -0.88 -16.30
N GLY A 30 8.67 -0.84 -14.98
CA GLY A 30 8.90 -1.92 -14.05
C GLY A 30 8.93 -1.37 -12.63
N VAL A 31 8.96 -2.25 -11.63
CA VAL A 31 9.13 -1.85 -10.23
C VAL A 31 10.31 -2.59 -9.62
N ASP A 32 11.29 -1.82 -9.15
CA ASP A 32 12.35 -2.30 -8.27
C ASP A 32 11.99 -2.02 -6.80
N GLU A 33 12.86 -2.43 -5.89
CA GLU A 33 12.63 -2.25 -4.44
C GLU A 33 12.44 -0.76 -4.07
N GLU A 34 13.13 0.15 -4.75
CA GLU A 34 13.01 1.60 -4.50
C GLU A 34 11.63 2.11 -4.94
N ALA A 35 11.18 1.75 -6.13
CA ALA A 35 9.87 2.14 -6.65
C ALA A 35 8.72 1.56 -5.82
N ILE A 36 8.82 0.28 -5.42
CA ILE A 36 7.84 -0.37 -4.54
C ILE A 36 7.75 0.37 -3.20
N SER A 37 8.90 0.64 -2.58
CA SER A 37 8.98 1.34 -1.30
C SER A 37 8.37 2.75 -1.40
N ALA A 38 8.72 3.51 -2.44
CA ALA A 38 8.18 4.84 -2.66
C ALA A 38 6.64 4.81 -2.84
N CYS A 39 6.13 3.86 -3.61
CA CYS A 39 4.69 3.67 -3.81
C CYS A 39 3.95 3.38 -2.49
N LEU A 40 4.44 2.44 -1.68
CA LEU A 40 3.80 2.08 -0.41
C LEU A 40 3.89 3.23 0.61
N ARG A 41 4.98 4.01 0.60
CA ARG A 41 5.15 5.18 1.47
C ARG A 41 4.16 6.29 1.18
N VAL A 42 3.60 6.39 -0.03
CA VAL A 42 2.49 7.32 -0.32
C VAL A 42 1.29 7.03 0.60
N PHE A 43 0.92 5.76 0.76
CA PHE A 43 -0.19 5.37 1.64
C PHE A 43 0.12 5.67 3.11
N GLU A 44 1.38 5.51 3.52
CA GLU A 44 1.83 5.80 4.89
C GLU A 44 1.87 7.30 5.18
N LYS A 45 2.22 8.12 4.18
CA LYS A 45 2.28 9.58 4.28
C LYS A 45 0.89 10.23 4.28
N TYR A 46 -0.07 9.60 3.61
CA TYR A 46 -1.43 10.11 3.43
C TYR A 46 -2.50 9.04 3.77
N PRO A 47 -2.54 8.53 5.01
CA PRO A 47 -3.37 7.38 5.36
C PRO A 47 -4.88 7.67 5.38
N GLU A 48 -5.28 8.94 5.47
CA GLU A 48 -6.69 9.38 5.48
C GLU A 48 -7.20 9.81 4.09
N GLU A 49 -6.31 9.88 3.10
CA GLU A 49 -6.64 10.32 1.74
C GLU A 49 -7.04 9.14 0.85
N ASP A 50 -7.82 9.43 -0.19
CA ASP A 50 -8.13 8.48 -1.28
C ASP A 50 -7.36 8.73 -2.59
N GLY A 51 -6.50 9.75 -2.58
CA GLY A 51 -5.68 10.12 -3.72
C GLY A 51 -6.47 10.58 -4.94
N ALA A 52 -7.75 10.94 -4.80
CA ALA A 52 -8.66 11.20 -5.92
C ALA A 52 -8.66 10.05 -6.96
N GLY A 53 -8.51 8.80 -6.49
CA GLY A 53 -8.41 7.61 -7.33
C GLY A 53 -6.99 7.20 -7.74
N VAL A 54 -5.99 8.07 -7.59
CA VAL A 54 -4.58 7.78 -7.97
C VAL A 54 -3.97 6.66 -7.13
N PHE A 55 -4.46 6.43 -5.91
CA PHE A 55 -3.98 5.31 -5.09
C PHE A 55 -4.31 3.95 -5.72
N PHE A 56 -5.41 3.85 -6.48
CA PHE A 56 -5.68 2.66 -7.28
C PHE A 56 -4.69 2.52 -8.44
N THR A 57 -4.22 3.61 -9.05
CA THR A 57 -3.11 3.54 -10.03
C THR A 57 -1.87 2.91 -9.41
N ILE A 58 -1.51 3.29 -8.17
CA ILE A 58 -0.40 2.65 -7.45
C ILE A 58 -0.65 1.16 -7.24
N ILE A 59 -1.81 0.79 -6.70
CA ILE A 59 -2.16 -0.61 -6.44
C ILE A 59 -2.06 -1.44 -7.73
N HIS A 60 -2.69 -0.97 -8.81
CA HIS A 60 -2.67 -1.68 -10.08
C HIS A 60 -1.26 -1.79 -10.67
N THR A 61 -0.42 -0.77 -10.47
CA THR A 61 0.98 -0.82 -10.92
C THR A 61 1.77 -1.88 -10.16
N LEU A 62 1.66 -1.92 -8.83
CA LEU A 62 2.33 -2.93 -8.00
C LEU A 62 1.82 -4.35 -8.32
N GLU A 63 0.50 -4.53 -8.45
CA GLU A 63 -0.11 -5.81 -8.81
C GLU A 63 0.29 -6.28 -10.21
N HIS A 64 0.43 -5.35 -11.16
CA HIS A 64 0.80 -5.68 -12.53
C HIS A 64 2.23 -6.23 -12.64
N PHE A 65 3.18 -5.59 -11.96
CA PHE A 65 4.59 -5.97 -12.04
C PHE A 65 4.98 -7.06 -11.01
N GLY A 66 4.26 -7.17 -9.90
CA GLY A 66 4.52 -8.16 -8.84
C GLY A 66 5.77 -7.86 -8.01
N GLY A 67 6.09 -8.74 -7.05
CA GLY A 67 7.29 -8.64 -6.20
C GLY A 67 7.16 -7.65 -5.03
N TYR A 68 5.98 -7.07 -4.82
CA TYR A 68 5.71 -6.09 -3.77
C TYR A 68 5.32 -6.71 -2.43
N GLU A 69 5.05 -8.02 -2.38
CA GLU A 69 4.36 -8.69 -1.27
C GLU A 69 5.13 -8.58 0.04
N SER A 70 6.45 -8.79 0.03
CA SER A 70 7.31 -8.64 1.22
C SER A 70 7.36 -7.18 1.71
N ALA A 71 7.36 -6.22 0.78
CA ALA A 71 7.35 -4.80 1.11
C ALA A 71 5.98 -4.37 1.65
N LEU A 72 4.89 -4.94 1.12
CA LEU A 72 3.53 -4.73 1.62
C LEU A 72 3.39 -5.23 3.06
N ALA A 73 3.85 -6.46 3.35
CA ALA A 73 3.86 -6.98 4.71
C ALA A 73 4.64 -6.06 5.66
N SER A 74 5.81 -5.58 5.23
CA SER A 74 6.62 -4.62 5.99
C SER A 74 5.92 -3.28 6.20
N SER A 75 5.17 -2.79 5.20
CA SER A 75 4.35 -1.57 5.30
C SER A 75 3.23 -1.75 6.31
N VAL A 76 2.51 -2.88 6.28
CA VAL A 76 1.43 -3.20 7.22
C VAL A 76 1.96 -3.25 8.65
N LEU A 77 3.08 -3.93 8.89
CA LEU A 77 3.68 -4.02 10.23
C LEU A 77 4.17 -2.66 10.77
N ARG A 78 4.62 -1.78 9.88
CA ARG A 78 5.15 -0.45 10.24
C ARG A 78 4.04 0.59 10.44
N SER A 79 3.09 0.67 9.52
CA SER A 79 2.04 1.68 9.47
C SER A 79 0.78 1.10 8.80
N PRO A 80 -0.06 0.37 9.56
CA PRO A 80 -1.33 -0.14 9.04
C PRO A 80 -2.20 1.02 8.53
N ASN A 81 -2.75 0.89 7.33
CA ASN A 81 -3.68 1.86 6.75
C ASN A 81 -4.70 1.16 5.84
N GLN A 82 -5.77 1.84 5.43
CA GLN A 82 -6.83 1.20 4.66
C GLN A 82 -6.35 0.60 3.34
N TRP A 83 -5.30 1.19 2.73
CA TRP A 83 -4.80 0.80 1.41
C TRP A 83 -3.95 -0.47 1.48
N ASN A 84 -3.02 -0.55 2.43
CA ASN A 84 -2.22 -1.77 2.58
C ASN A 84 -3.06 -2.95 3.11
N LEU A 85 -4.08 -2.71 3.94
CA LEU A 85 -5.04 -3.74 4.34
C LEU A 85 -5.93 -4.17 3.16
N LEU A 86 -6.38 -3.23 2.32
CA LEU A 86 -7.15 -3.56 1.11
C LEU A 86 -6.34 -4.45 0.16
N MET A 87 -5.05 -4.18 -0.01
CA MET A 87 -4.18 -5.03 -0.84
C MET A 87 -4.08 -6.46 -0.27
N LEU A 88 -3.89 -6.62 1.04
CA LEU A 88 -3.93 -7.95 1.67
C LEU A 88 -5.27 -8.66 1.45
N ASN A 89 -6.41 -7.95 1.56
CA ASN A 89 -7.72 -8.52 1.27
C ASN A 89 -7.87 -8.94 -0.21
N ARG A 90 -7.34 -8.14 -1.14
CA ARG A 90 -7.34 -8.51 -2.57
C ARG A 90 -6.53 -9.77 -2.83
N MET A 91 -5.41 -9.96 -2.14
CA MET A 91 -4.64 -11.20 -2.17
C MET A 91 -5.45 -12.39 -1.63
N LEU A 92 -6.12 -12.25 -0.48
CA LEU A 92 -7.00 -13.29 0.07
C LEU A 92 -8.14 -13.66 -0.91
N ASN A 93 -8.76 -12.67 -1.54
CA ASN A 93 -9.80 -12.87 -2.55
C ASN A 93 -9.28 -13.56 -3.82
N ALA A 94 -7.96 -13.50 -4.06
CA ALA A 94 -7.28 -14.21 -5.14
C ALA A 94 -6.73 -15.58 -4.70
N GLU A 95 -7.16 -16.09 -3.54
CA GLU A 95 -6.69 -17.34 -2.94
C GLU A 95 -5.17 -17.34 -2.62
N ILE A 96 -4.59 -16.16 -2.40
CA ILE A 96 -3.21 -15.98 -1.94
C ILE A 96 -3.24 -15.68 -0.44
N ASP A 97 -2.65 -16.54 0.37
CA ASP A 97 -2.68 -16.49 1.84
C ASP A 97 -1.35 -16.03 2.47
N VAL A 98 -0.34 -15.74 1.66
CA VAL A 98 1.00 -15.32 2.08
C VAL A 98 1.43 -14.04 1.36
N ALA A 99 1.97 -13.08 2.12
CA ALA A 99 2.63 -11.88 1.61
C ALA A 99 4.11 -11.87 2.00
N GLY A 100 4.99 -12.24 1.07
CA GLY A 100 6.41 -12.47 1.34
C GLY A 100 6.61 -13.71 2.21
N ASP A 101 7.18 -13.53 3.40
CA ASP A 101 7.37 -14.61 4.39
C ASP A 101 6.26 -14.64 5.46
N TYR A 102 5.23 -13.80 5.34
CA TYR A 102 4.20 -13.62 6.36
C TYR A 102 2.86 -14.18 5.90
N ALA A 103 2.21 -14.98 6.75
CA ALA A 103 0.82 -15.35 6.54
C ALA A 103 -0.07 -14.10 6.68
N ILE A 104 -0.96 -13.88 5.70
CA ILE A 104 -1.84 -12.70 5.70
C ILE A 104 -2.77 -12.70 6.92
N PHE A 105 -3.22 -13.88 7.35
CA PHE A 105 -3.97 -14.04 8.59
C PHE A 105 -3.23 -13.45 9.80
N GLU A 106 -1.94 -13.75 9.94
CA GLU A 106 -1.14 -13.24 11.06
C GLU A 106 -0.95 -11.73 10.99
N LEU A 107 -0.73 -11.18 9.79
CA LEU A 107 -0.65 -9.74 9.58
C LEU A 107 -1.93 -9.02 10.03
N LEU A 108 -3.09 -9.48 9.55
CA LEU A 108 -4.39 -8.89 9.89
C LEU A 108 -4.72 -9.05 11.39
N MET A 109 -4.42 -10.21 11.98
CA MET A 109 -4.59 -10.42 13.42
C MET A 109 -3.68 -9.54 14.27
N ASN A 110 -2.45 -9.28 13.83
CA ASN A 110 -1.53 -8.36 14.52
C ASN A 110 -2.07 -6.93 14.49
N VAL A 111 -2.61 -6.49 13.36
CA VAL A 111 -3.27 -5.18 13.24
C VAL A 111 -4.47 -5.09 14.18
N HIS A 112 -5.37 -6.10 14.15
CA HIS A 112 -6.57 -6.13 15.00
C HIS A 112 -6.25 -6.07 16.51
N LYS A 113 -5.21 -6.79 16.96
CA LYS A 113 -4.81 -6.86 18.37
C LYS A 113 -4.00 -5.65 18.84
N ASN A 114 -3.46 -4.85 17.93
CA ASN A 114 -2.63 -3.72 18.31
C ASN A 114 -3.49 -2.52 18.75
N GLU A 115 -3.52 -2.26 20.06
CA GLU A 115 -4.32 -1.17 20.65
C GLU A 115 -3.84 0.25 20.24
N SER A 116 -2.62 0.39 19.72
CA SER A 116 -2.14 1.66 19.17
C SER A 116 -2.69 1.98 17.78
N VAL A 117 -3.26 0.99 17.09
CA VAL A 117 -3.88 1.17 15.77
C VAL A 117 -5.30 1.72 15.93
N PRO A 118 -5.73 2.69 15.10
CA PRO A 118 -7.10 3.20 15.12
C PRO A 118 -8.16 2.09 15.06
N LEU A 119 -9.21 2.20 15.88
CA LEU A 119 -10.28 1.20 15.98
C LEU A 119 -10.84 0.77 14.61
N LYS A 120 -11.09 1.74 13.73
CA LYS A 120 -11.59 1.50 12.36
C LYS A 120 -10.71 0.51 11.58
N LEU A 121 -9.38 0.63 11.67
CA LEU A 121 -8.46 -0.26 10.96
C LEU A 121 -8.38 -1.64 11.62
N ARG A 122 -8.51 -1.70 12.95
CA ARG A 122 -8.58 -2.97 13.70
C ARG A 122 -9.85 -3.75 13.34
N GLU A 123 -10.97 -3.07 13.18
CA GLU A 123 -12.25 -3.64 12.74
C GLU A 123 -12.17 -4.08 11.27
N LEU A 124 -11.61 -3.24 10.39
CA LEU A 124 -11.41 -3.59 8.99
C LEU A 124 -10.53 -4.84 8.81
N ALA A 125 -9.47 -4.97 9.62
CA ALA A 125 -8.58 -6.12 9.55
C ALA A 125 -9.28 -7.44 9.92
N ILE A 126 -10.22 -7.43 10.88
CA ILE A 126 -10.99 -8.63 11.23
C ILE A 126 -12.09 -8.92 10.20
N GLU A 127 -12.71 -7.88 9.62
CA GLU A 127 -13.71 -8.02 8.55
C GLU A 127 -13.15 -8.77 7.34
N TYR A 128 -11.90 -8.50 6.96
CA TYR A 128 -11.23 -9.18 5.86
C TYR A 128 -10.90 -10.66 6.11
N LEU A 129 -11.09 -11.16 7.33
CA LEU A 129 -10.90 -12.57 7.66
C LEU A 129 -12.19 -13.41 7.61
N GLY A 130 -13.35 -12.77 7.41
CA GLY A 130 -14.66 -13.43 7.36
C GLY A 130 -15.38 -13.49 8.69
#